data_AF-A0A521V9X3-F1
#
_entry.id   AF-A0A521V9X3-F1
#
_cell.length_a   1.000
_cell.length_b   1.000
_cell.length_c   1.000
_cell.angle_alpha   90.00
_cell.angle_beta   90.00
_cell.angle_gamma   90.00
#
_symmetry.space_group_name_H-M   'P 1'
#
loop_
_entity.id
_entity.type
_entity.pdbx_description
1 polymer ?
#
loop_
_entity_poly.entity_id
_entity_poly.type
_entity_poly.pdbx_seq_one_letter_code
_entity_poly.pdbx_strand_id
1 'polypeptide(L)'
;AILSLLQATLTLPGIAAIALTLGMAIDANVLINERIREEVRAGQSPQAAIHAGYERAWGTILDSNITTLIAGLSLLIFGSGPVRGFAVVHCLGILTSIVSSVVVSRAFVNLFYGHRRKVARLQIGDTAWK
;
A
#
# COMPACT_ATOMS: atom_id res chain seq x y z
N ALA A 1 15.59 -10.99 9.32
CA ALA A 1 15.67 -11.11 10.80
C ALA A 1 14.50 -11.92 11.37
N ILE A 2 13.24 -11.48 11.18
CA ILE A 2 12.06 -12.15 11.78
C ILE A 2 11.82 -13.57 11.22
N LEU A 3 12.03 -13.79 9.92
CA LEU A 3 11.93 -15.12 9.29
C LEU A 3 12.97 -16.12 9.83
N SER A 4 14.18 -15.66 10.15
CA SER A 4 15.23 -16.50 10.78
C SER A 4 14.93 -16.82 12.25
N LEU A 5 14.20 -15.97 12.96
CA LEU A 5 13.81 -16.16 14.36
C LEU A 5 12.71 -17.23 14.54
N LEU A 6 11.88 -17.46 13.51
CA LEU A 6 10.79 -18.43 13.53
C LEU A 6 11.18 -19.85 13.08
N GLN A 7 12.46 -20.11 12.78
CA GLN A 7 12.91 -21.33 12.10
C GLN A 7 12.07 -21.70 10.86
N ALA A 8 11.44 -20.69 10.23
CA ALA A 8 10.64 -20.89 9.04
C ALA A 8 11.60 -21.02 7.86
N THR A 9 11.75 -22.23 7.33
CA THR A 9 12.58 -22.48 6.15
C THR A 9 12.05 -21.64 4.99
N LEU A 10 12.91 -20.81 4.40
CA LEU A 10 12.57 -20.04 3.20
C LEU A 10 12.45 -21.01 2.02
N THR A 11 11.27 -21.60 1.88
CA THR A 11 10.96 -22.57 0.83
C THR A 11 10.48 -21.85 -0.44
N LEU A 12 10.44 -22.55 -1.57
CA LEU A 12 9.94 -22.02 -2.84
C LEU A 12 8.58 -21.28 -2.71
N PRO A 13 7.59 -21.78 -1.94
CA PRO A 13 6.36 -21.05 -1.67
C PRO A 13 6.57 -19.76 -0.87
N GLY A 14 7.50 -19.72 0.09
CA GLY A 14 7.81 -18.50 0.82
C GLY A 14 8.37 -17.40 -0.09
N ILE A 15 9.19 -17.76 -1.07
CA ILE A 15 9.69 -16.83 -2.10
C ILE A 15 8.54 -16.36 -3.01
N ALA A 16 7.63 -17.27 -3.38
CA ALA A 16 6.43 -16.91 -4.14
C ALA A 16 5.53 -15.91 -3.39
N ALA A 17 5.42 -16.03 -2.07
CA ALA A 17 4.69 -15.06 -1.25
C ALA A 17 5.31 -13.65 -1.30
N ILE A 18 6.65 -13.55 -1.35
CA ILE A 18 7.35 -12.27 -1.51
C ILE A 18 7.04 -11.66 -2.89
N ALA A 19 7.10 -12.46 -3.95
CA ALA A 19 6.75 -12.02 -5.30
C ALA A 19 5.28 -11.56 -5.40
N LEU A 20 4.36 -12.26 -4.72
CA LEU A 20 2.96 -11.87 -4.63
C LEU A 20 2.80 -10.52 -3.92
N THR A 21 3.44 -10.32 -2.77
CA THR A 21 3.40 -9.04 -2.05
C THR A 21 3.95 -7.90 -2.91
N LEU A 22 5.00 -8.15 -3.70
CA LEU A 22 5.52 -7.16 -4.65
C LEU A 22 4.52 -6.83 -5.76
N GLY A 23 3.86 -7.85 -6.33
CA GLY A 23 2.85 -7.67 -7.37
C GLY A 23 1.66 -6.83 -6.89
N MET A 24 1.16 -7.09 -5.67
CA MET A 24 0.07 -6.31 -5.08
C MET A 24 0.49 -4.85 -4.79
N ALA A 25 1.76 -4.61 -4.44
CA ALA A 25 2.26 -3.25 -4.24
C ALA A 25 2.33 -2.46 -5.57
N ILE A 26 2.67 -3.11 -6.68
CA ILE A 26 2.68 -2.50 -8.01
C ILE A 26 1.25 -2.21 -8.48
N ASP A 27 0.32 -3.13 -8.27
CA ASP A 27 -1.10 -2.99 -8.63
C ASP A 27 -1.72 -1.71 -8.02
N ALA A 28 -1.47 -1.47 -6.73
CA ALA A 28 -1.93 -0.25 -6.04
C ALA A 28 -1.42 1.05 -6.69
N ASN A 29 -0.15 1.09 -7.11
CA ASN A 29 0.44 2.26 -7.76
C ASN A 29 -0.13 2.47 -9.18
N VAL A 30 -0.36 1.40 -9.92
CA VAL A 30 -0.99 1.48 -11.25
C VAL A 30 -2.43 1.96 -11.12
N LEU A 31 -3.19 1.45 -10.14
CA LEU A 31 -4.57 1.85 -9.88
C LEU A 31 -4.71 3.35 -9.57
N ILE A 32 -3.83 3.90 -8.72
CA ILE A 32 -3.83 5.35 -8.41
C ILE A 32 -3.58 6.15 -9.68
N ASN A 33 -2.57 5.78 -10.47
CA ASN A 33 -2.23 6.49 -11.70
C ASN A 33 -3.37 6.45 -12.72
N GLU A 34 -4.03 5.29 -12.88
CA GLU A 34 -5.18 5.18 -13.79
C GLU A 34 -6.36 6.01 -13.27
N ARG A 35 -6.62 6.01 -11.95
CA ARG A 35 -7.70 6.81 -11.38
C ARG A 35 -7.47 8.31 -11.55
N ILE A 36 -6.25 8.78 -11.34
CA ILE A 36 -5.88 10.18 -11.60
C ILE A 36 -6.08 10.51 -13.08
N ARG A 37 -5.68 9.60 -13.97
CA ARG A 37 -5.84 9.76 -15.42
C ARG A 37 -7.31 9.80 -15.85
N GLU A 38 -8.18 9.01 -15.21
CA GLU A 38 -9.62 9.05 -15.40
C GLU A 38 -10.22 10.40 -14.98
N GLU A 39 -9.86 10.92 -13.81
CA GLU A 39 -10.38 12.20 -13.31
C GLU A 39 -9.90 13.38 -14.17
N VAL A 40 -8.64 13.36 -14.65
CA VAL A 40 -8.14 14.36 -15.62
C VAL A 40 -8.91 14.30 -16.94
N ARG A 41 -9.20 13.10 -17.45
CA ARG A 41 -10.03 12.90 -18.66
C ARG A 41 -11.47 13.37 -18.47
N ALA A 42 -12.00 13.29 -17.25
CA ALA A 42 -13.30 13.83 -16.89
C ALA A 42 -13.34 15.37 -16.81
N GLY A 43 -12.23 16.06 -17.13
CA GLY A 43 -12.14 17.52 -17.18
C GLY A 43 -11.84 18.17 -15.83
N GLN A 44 -11.49 17.40 -14.80
CA GLN A 44 -11.04 17.95 -13.52
C GLN A 44 -9.68 18.64 -13.69
N SER A 45 -9.48 19.73 -12.96
CA SER A 45 -8.15 20.35 -12.87
C SER A 45 -7.12 19.34 -12.34
N PRO A 46 -5.85 19.35 -12.78
CA PRO A 46 -4.86 18.35 -12.39
C PRO A 46 -4.71 18.18 -10.87
N GLN A 47 -4.81 19.28 -10.10
CA GLN A 47 -4.74 19.26 -8.64
C GLN A 47 -5.97 18.58 -8.00
N ALA A 48 -7.17 18.89 -8.50
CA ALA A 48 -8.41 18.26 -8.02
C ALA A 48 -8.47 16.77 -8.40
N ALA A 49 -8.00 16.41 -9.59
CA ALA A 49 -7.92 15.03 -10.05
C ALA A 49 -6.97 14.17 -9.20
N ILE A 50 -5.82 14.71 -8.80
CA ILE A 50 -4.89 14.01 -7.90
C ILE A 50 -5.55 13.77 -6.53
N HIS A 51 -6.19 14.80 -5.95
CA HIS A 51 -6.82 14.66 -4.64
C HIS A 51 -7.96 13.65 -4.66
N ALA A 52 -8.86 13.79 -5.63
CA ALA A 52 -10.02 12.90 -5.79
C ALA A 52 -9.62 11.48 -6.22
N GLY A 53 -8.52 11.32 -6.94
CA GLY A 53 -7.94 10.03 -7.32
C GLY A 53 -7.37 9.29 -6.11
N TYR A 54 -6.61 9.98 -5.26
CA TYR A 54 -6.07 9.40 -4.02
C TYR A 54 -7.17 9.01 -3.03
N GLU A 55 -8.17 9.86 -2.83
CA GLU A 55 -9.26 9.60 -1.88
C GLU A 55 -10.08 8.37 -2.28
N ARG A 56 -10.36 8.20 -3.58
CA ARG A 56 -11.07 7.02 -4.10
C ARG A 56 -10.21 5.77 -4.17
N ALA A 57 -8.95 5.88 -4.61
CA ALA A 57 -8.06 4.74 -4.70
C ALA A 57 -7.69 4.16 -3.33
N TRP A 58 -7.65 5.00 -2.29
CA TRP A 58 -7.36 4.55 -0.92
C TRP A 58 -8.32 3.47 -0.43
N GLY A 59 -9.63 3.65 -0.66
CA GLY A 59 -10.65 2.65 -0.28
C GLY A 59 -10.41 1.31 -0.97
N THR A 60 -10.21 1.32 -2.28
CA THR A 60 -9.96 0.11 -3.06
C THR A 60 -8.66 -0.60 -2.65
N ILE A 61 -7.59 0.15 -2.38
CA ILE A 61 -6.31 -0.42 -1.94
C ILE A 61 -6.47 -1.07 -0.56
N LEU A 62 -7.18 -0.41 0.35
CA LEU A 62 -7.45 -0.95 1.68
C LEU A 62 -8.25 -2.24 1.60
N ASP A 63 -9.33 -2.26 0.82
CA ASP A 63 -10.19 -3.44 0.62
C ASP A 63 -9.42 -4.61 -0.01
N SER A 64 -8.59 -4.35 -1.03
CA SER A 64 -7.74 -5.37 -1.65
C SER A 64 -6.73 -5.97 -0.67
N ASN A 65 -6.14 -5.18 0.22
CA ASN A 65 -5.22 -5.67 1.25
C ASN A 65 -5.94 -6.44 2.37
N ILE A 66 -7.15 -6.01 2.76
CA ILE A 66 -7.95 -6.71 3.78
C ILE A 66 -8.42 -8.07 3.27
N THR A 67 -8.92 -8.14 2.03
CA THR A 67 -9.37 -9.41 1.43
C THR A 67 -8.22 -10.40 1.28
N THR A 68 -7.04 -9.96 0.86
CA THR A 68 -5.84 -10.83 0.81
C THR A 68 -5.34 -11.23 2.19
N LEU A 69 -5.48 -10.37 3.20
CA LEU A 69 -5.19 -10.75 4.59
C LEU A 69 -6.12 -11.86 5.08
N ILE A 70 -7.42 -11.78 4.79
CA ILE A 70 -8.41 -12.80 5.15
C ILE A 70 -8.07 -14.13 4.45
N ALA A 71 -7.70 -14.09 3.18
CA ALA A 71 -7.25 -15.27 2.44
C ALA A 71 -5.96 -15.87 3.05
N GLY A 72 -4.97 -15.03 3.37
CA GLY A 72 -3.74 -15.43 4.04
C GLY A 72 -4.00 -16.09 5.39
N LEU A 73 -4.90 -15.52 6.20
CA LEU A 73 -5.28 -16.09 7.50
C LEU A 73 -5.99 -17.44 7.35
N SER A 74 -6.86 -17.56 6.35
CA SER A 74 -7.52 -18.82 6.02
C SER A 74 -6.50 -19.89 5.61
N LEU A 75 -5.51 -19.54 4.79
CA LEU A 75 -4.39 -20.44 4.44
C LEU A 75 -3.50 -20.78 5.64
N LEU A 76 -3.40 -19.91 6.64
CA LEU A 76 -2.63 -20.18 7.86
C LEU A 76 -3.34 -21.19 8.78
N ILE A 77 -4.66 -21.09 8.88
CA ILE A 77 -5.50 -21.96 9.74
C ILE A 77 -5.72 -23.32 9.07
N PHE A 78 -6.09 -23.32 7.78
CA PHE A 78 -6.48 -24.53 7.06
C PHE A 78 -5.38 -25.11 6.18
N GLY A 79 -4.32 -24.36 5.90
CA GLY A 79 -3.21 -24.82 5.05
C GLY A 79 -2.24 -25.74 5.78
N SER A 80 -1.71 -26.72 5.05
CA SER A 80 -0.74 -27.69 5.53
C SER A 80 0.54 -27.66 4.70
N GLY A 81 1.64 -28.14 5.30
CA GLY A 81 2.93 -28.30 4.62
C GLY A 81 3.45 -26.99 3.97
N PRO A 82 3.82 -26.99 2.68
CA PRO A 82 4.41 -25.82 2.01
C PRO A 82 3.46 -24.61 1.92
N VAL A 83 2.14 -24.82 1.88
CA VAL A 83 1.12 -23.75 1.80
C VAL A 83 1.10 -22.92 3.08
N ARG A 84 1.34 -23.55 4.24
CA ARG A 84 1.43 -22.85 5.52
C ARG A 84 2.65 -21.92 5.57
N GLY A 85 3.77 -22.32 4.95
CA GLY A 85 4.96 -21.48 4.81
C GLY A 85 4.72 -20.24 3.95
N PHE A 86 3.99 -20.38 2.85
CA PHE A 86 3.51 -19.25 2.04
C PHE A 86 2.62 -18.30 2.86
N ALA A 87 1.64 -18.85 3.58
CA ALA A 87 0.69 -18.09 4.37
C ALA A 87 1.37 -17.26 5.47
N VAL A 88 2.35 -17.83 6.18
CA VAL A 88 3.13 -17.12 7.20
C VAL A 88 3.86 -15.93 6.60
N VAL A 89 4.59 -16.12 5.50
CA VAL A 89 5.35 -15.03 4.85
C VAL A 89 4.40 -13.93 4.36
N HIS A 90 3.27 -14.31 3.76
CA HIS A 90 2.26 -13.38 3.25
C HIS A 90 1.61 -12.55 4.38
N CYS A 91 1.14 -13.21 5.44
CA CYS A 91 0.54 -12.52 6.59
C CYS A 91 1.56 -11.62 7.30
N LEU A 92 2.81 -12.06 7.44
CA LEU A 92 3.86 -11.26 8.10
C LEU A 92 4.23 -10.04 7.23
N GLY A 93 4.22 -10.19 5.90
CA GLY A 93 4.38 -9.09 4.95
C GLY A 93 3.26 -8.04 5.07
N ILE A 94 2.00 -8.48 5.07
CA ILE A 94 0.84 -7.56 5.21
C ILE A 94 0.82 -6.91 6.60
N LEU A 95 1.04 -7.66 7.68
CA LEU A 95 1.09 -7.10 9.04
C LEU A 95 2.20 -6.05 9.19
N THR A 96 3.38 -6.32 8.64
CA THR A 96 4.47 -5.33 8.64
C THR A 96 4.08 -4.10 7.83
N SER A 97 3.40 -4.27 6.68
CA SER A 97 2.89 -3.18 5.85
C SER A 97 1.82 -2.35 6.57
N ILE A 98 0.88 -2.96 7.27
CA ILE A 98 -0.17 -2.27 8.03
C ILE A 98 0.42 -1.52 9.22
N VAL A 99 1.33 -2.13 9.99
CA VAL A 99 2.02 -1.46 11.11
C VAL A 99 2.88 -0.31 10.61
N SER A 100 3.65 -0.51 9.53
CA SER A 100 4.37 0.59 8.88
C SER A 100 3.40 1.63 8.35
N SER A 101 2.29 1.28 7.72
CA SER A 101 1.32 2.25 7.20
C SER A 101 0.70 3.08 8.32
N VAL A 102 0.33 2.48 9.46
CA VAL A 102 -0.22 3.23 10.60
C VAL A 102 0.82 4.13 11.25
N VAL A 103 2.07 3.65 11.44
CA VAL A 103 3.15 4.43 12.07
C VAL A 103 3.71 5.48 11.11
N VAL A 104 3.94 5.13 9.84
CA VAL A 104 4.47 6.00 8.78
C VAL A 104 3.41 6.98 8.31
N SER A 105 2.13 6.60 8.17
CA SER A 105 1.07 7.56 7.81
C SER A 105 0.84 8.56 8.95
N ARG A 106 0.85 8.12 10.21
CA ARG A 106 0.84 9.06 11.36
C ARG A 106 2.12 9.89 11.44
N ALA A 107 3.29 9.34 11.13
CA ALA A 107 4.54 10.07 11.11
C ALA A 107 4.60 11.07 9.95
N PHE A 108 4.13 10.73 8.75
CA PHE A 108 4.01 11.65 7.62
C PHE A 108 2.99 12.74 7.92
N VAL A 109 1.80 12.39 8.42
CA VAL A 109 0.80 13.40 8.81
C VAL A 109 1.35 14.31 9.92
N ASN A 110 2.04 13.78 10.94
CA ASN A 110 2.59 14.61 12.00
C ASN A 110 3.85 15.40 11.57
N LEU A 111 4.65 14.88 10.64
CA LEU A 111 5.83 15.56 10.10
C LEU A 111 5.45 16.65 9.10
N PHE A 112 4.44 16.42 8.26
CA PHE A 112 3.96 17.37 7.26
C PHE A 112 2.91 18.36 7.82
N TYR A 113 2.04 17.95 8.75
CA TYR A 113 0.99 18.79 9.34
C TYR A 113 1.19 19.18 10.81
N GLY A 114 2.03 18.46 11.58
CA GLY A 114 2.22 18.74 13.00
C GLY A 114 2.99 20.03 13.31
N HIS A 115 3.58 20.69 12.31
CA HIS A 115 4.33 21.95 12.50
C HIS A 115 3.83 23.15 11.69
N ARG A 116 2.67 23.09 11.00
CA ARG A 116 2.14 24.26 10.26
C ARG A 116 0.71 24.60 10.65
N ARG A 117 0.59 25.58 11.57
CA ARG A 117 -0.65 26.33 11.85
C ARG A 117 -1.11 27.22 10.68
N LYS A 118 -0.34 27.38 9.59
CA LYS A 118 -0.74 28.09 8.36
C LYS A 118 0.06 27.55 7.17
N VAL A 119 -0.61 26.90 6.21
CA VAL A 119 0.00 26.53 4.92
C VAL A 119 -0.22 27.70 3.96
N ALA A 120 0.67 28.70 4.01
CA ALA A 120 0.50 29.95 3.27
C ALA A 120 1.22 30.00 1.90
N ARG A 121 1.93 28.95 1.47
CA ARG A 121 2.45 28.82 0.09
C ARG A 121 3.05 27.43 -0.11
N LEU A 122 2.62 26.76 -1.18
CA LEU A 122 3.30 25.60 -1.76
C LEU A 122 4.26 26.12 -2.84
N GLN A 123 5.54 25.81 -2.70
CA GLN A 123 6.54 26.01 -3.76
C GLN A 123 6.58 24.76 -4.64
N ILE A 124 5.57 24.59 -5.47
CA ILE A 124 5.65 23.73 -6.65
C ILE A 124 5.54 24.65 -7.85
N GLY A 125 6.69 24.96 -8.44
CA GLY A 125 6.83 25.52 -9.79
C GLY A 125 6.26 26.92 -9.99
N ASP A 126 7.10 27.94 -9.81
CA ASP A 126 6.93 29.16 -10.60
C ASP A 126 7.35 28.82 -12.03
N THR A 127 6.47 29.01 -13.02
CA THR A 127 6.74 29.85 -14.21
C THR A 127 5.65 29.65 -15.26
N ALA A 128 4.98 30.76 -15.54
CA ALA A 128 4.20 31.08 -16.72
C ALA A 128 4.53 30.24 -17.97
N TRP A 129 3.51 29.55 -18.49
CA TRP A 129 3.41 29.31 -19.93
C TRP A 129 2.02 29.76 -20.37
N LYS A 130 2.04 30.74 -21.28
CA LYS A 130 0.90 31.30 -21.99
C LYS A 130 0.22 30.26 -22.87
#